data_AF-A0A968X593-F1
#
_entry.id   AF-A0A968X593-F1
#
_cell.length_a   1.000
_cell.length_b   1.000
_cell.length_c   1.000
_cell.angle_alpha   90.00
_cell.angle_beta   90.00
_cell.angle_gamma   90.00
#
_symmetry.space_group_name_H-M   'P 1'
#
loop_
_entity.id
_entity.type
_entity.pdbx_description
1 polymer ?
#
loop_
_entity_poly.entity_id
_entity_poly.type
_entity_poly.pdbx_seq_one_letter_code
_entity_poly.pdbx_strand_id
1 'polypeptide(L)' 'MLSVGNPIAQVALDVGFVDQSHLNKHFKRIVGITPKQYAEAAMDTHYYLSL' A
#
# COMPACT_ATOMS: atom_id res chain seq x y z
N MET A 1 -6.62 -2.63 -2.92
CA MET A 1 -5.90 -1.59 -3.70
C MET A 1 -4.38 -1.73 -3.56
N LEU A 2 -3.79 -1.59 -2.36
CA LEU A 2 -2.33 -1.80 -2.19
C LEU A 2 -1.90 -3.25 -2.42
N SER A 3 -2.61 -4.22 -1.83
CA SER A 3 -2.31 -5.66 -1.94
C SER A 3 -2.52 -6.26 -3.34
N VAL A 4 -3.15 -5.53 -4.25
CA VAL A 4 -3.40 -5.94 -5.64
C VAL A 4 -2.49 -5.20 -6.64
N GLY A 5 -1.53 -4.41 -6.14
CA GLY A 5 -0.47 -3.85 -6.98
C GLY A 5 -0.73 -2.49 -7.61
N ASN A 6 -1.79 -1.79 -7.19
CA ASN A 6 -2.05 -0.45 -7.71
C ASN A 6 -0.89 0.50 -7.34
N PRO A 7 -0.51 1.44 -8.22
CA PRO A 7 0.49 2.46 -7.89
C PRO A 7 0.11 3.22 -6.62
N ILE A 8 1.04 3.34 -5.68
CA ILE A 8 0.78 3.95 -4.36
C ILE A 8 0.28 5.40 -4.50
N ALA A 9 0.79 6.14 -5.49
CA ALA A 9 0.33 7.50 -5.78
C ALA A 9 -1.16 7.54 -6.17
N GLN A 10 -1.64 6.58 -6.97
CA GLN A 10 -3.05 6.50 -7.33
C GLN A 10 -3.90 6.15 -6.10
N VAL A 11 -3.45 5.16 -5.32
CA VAL A 11 -4.14 4.77 -4.08
C VAL A 11 -4.24 5.94 -3.10
N ALA A 12 -3.22 6.80 -3.03
CA ALA A 12 -3.26 7.99 -2.19
C ALA A 12 -4.43 8.92 -2.59
N LEU A 13 -4.58 9.21 -3.88
CA LEU A 13 -5.69 10.02 -4.38
C LEU A 13 -7.05 9.35 -4.14
N ASP A 14 -7.15 8.05 -4.43
CA ASP A 14 -8.39 7.28 -4.30
C ASP A 14 -8.92 7.25 -2.86
N VAL A 15 -8.02 7.27 -1.87
CA VAL A 15 -8.38 7.21 -0.44
C VAL A 15 -8.33 8.58 0.24
N GLY A 16 -8.27 9.67 -0.54
CA GLY A 16 -8.44 11.04 -0.06
C GLY A 16 -7.18 11.74 0.44
N PHE A 17 -5.99 11.22 0.15
CA PHE A 17 -4.72 11.92 0.39
C PHE A 17 -4.35 12.80 -0.80
N VAL A 18 -3.75 13.95 -0.49
CA VAL A 18 -3.25 14.91 -1.50
C VAL A 18 -2.14 14.32 -2.35
N ASP A 19 -1.29 13.48 -1.77
CA ASP A 19 -0.18 12.82 -2.45
C ASP A 19 0.26 11.53 -1.73
N GLN A 20 1.19 10.81 -2.37
CA GLN A 20 1.82 9.61 -1.83
C GLN A 20 2.59 9.85 -0.53
N SER A 21 3.23 11.01 -0.37
CA SER A 21 4.04 11.32 0.81
C SER A 21 3.18 11.47 2.06
N HIS A 22 2.00 12.09 1.92
CA HIS A 22 1.01 12.24 2.97
C HIS A 22 0.47 10.87 3.40
N LEU A 23 0.11 10.02 2.44
CA LEU A 23 -0.26 8.63 2.70
C LEU A 23 0.86 7.87 3.42
N ASN A 24 2.10 7.94 2.93
CA ASN A 24 3.24 7.24 3.54
C ASN A 24 3.43 7.61 5.02
N LYS A 25 3.39 8.91 5.34
CA LYS A 25 3.53 9.40 6.73
C LYS A 25 2.39 8.89 7.62
N HIS A 26 1.15 9.04 7.18
CA HIS A 26 -0.02 8.63 7.96
C HIS A 26 -0.07 7.11 8.15
N PHE A 27 0.15 6.37 7.08
CA PHE A 27 0.12 4.91 7.09
C PHE A 27 1.22 4.35 7.98
N LYS A 28 2.46 4.84 7.87
CA LYS A 28 3.56 4.41 8.75
C LYS A 28 3.29 4.73 10.22
N ARG A 29 2.67 5.87 10.52
CA ARG A 29 2.29 6.24 11.90
C ARG A 29 1.26 5.28 12.50
N ILE A 30 0.32 4.80 11.70
CA ILE A 30 -0.80 3.96 12.17
C ILE A 30 -0.46 2.47 12.12
N VAL A 31 0.15 2.01 11.03
CA VAL A 31 0.39 0.59 10.71
C VAL A 31 1.83 0.16 11.05
N GLY A 32 2.75 1.12 11.26
CA GLY A 32 4.15 0.85 11.63
C GLY A 32 5.10 0.58 10.46
N ILE A 33 4.57 0.24 9.28
CA ILE A 33 5.33 0.02 8.05
C ILE A 33 4.82 0.92 6.93
N THR A 34 5.57 1.04 5.83
CA THR A 34 5.13 1.81 4.67
C THR A 34 4.08 1.05 3.85
N PRO A 35 3.19 1.75 3.09
CA PRO A 35 2.29 1.14 2.13
C PRO A 35 2.98 0.18 1.14
N LYS A 36 4.22 0.50 0.72
CA LYS A 36 5.01 -0.34 -0.18
C LYS A 36 5.36 -1.68 0.47
N GLN A 37 5.91 -1.66 1.68
CA GLN A 37 6.25 -2.87 2.43
C GLN A 37 5.01 -3.73 2.71
N TYR A 38 3.88 -3.09 3.01
CA TYR A 38 2.60 -3.79 3.16
C TYR A 38 2.16 -4.46 1.85
N ALA A 39 2.25 -3.76 0.72
CA ALA A 39 1.90 -4.31 -0.59
C ALA A 39 2.80 -5.50 -0.97
N GLU A 40 4.11 -5.40 -0.74
CA GLU A 40 5.07 -6.49 -1.00
C GLU A 40 4.76 -7.75 -0.17
N ALA A 41 4.50 -7.59 1.13
CA ALA A 41 4.13 -8.72 2.00
C ALA A 41 2.79 -9.36 1.62
N ALA A 42 1.81 -8.54 1.21
CA ALA A 42 0.51 -9.04 0.77
C ALA A 42 0.58 -9.74 -0.60
N MET A 43 1.43 -9.26 -1.51
CA MET A 43 1.66 -9.89 -2.81
C MET A 43 2.38 -11.22 -2.70
N ASP A 44 3.35 -11.35 -1.79
CA ASP A 44 4.02 -12.62 -1.50
C ASP A 44 2.99 -13.69 -1.13
N THR A 45 2.03 -13.35 -0.26
CA THR A 45 0.93 -14.25 0.11
C THR A 45 0.03 -14.62 -1.09
N HIS A 46 -0.27 -13.66 -1.97
CA HIS A 46 -1.15 -13.89 -3.12
C HIS A 46 -0.49 -14.76 -4.20
N TYR A 47 0.83 -14.67 -4.35
CA TYR A 47 1.61 -15.52 -5.25
C TYR A 47 1.49 -17.01 -4.87
N TYR A 48 1.53 -17.33 -3.57
CA TYR A 48 1.37 -18.72 -3.09
C TYR A 48 -0.06 -19.27 -3.21
N LEU A 49 -1.08 -18.42 -3.27
CA LEU A 49 -2.49 -18.83 -3.41
C LEU A 49 -2.94 -18.95 -4.87
N SER A 50 -2.07 -18.63 -5.83
CA SER A 50 -2.32 -18.69 -7.28
C SER A 50 -1.65 -19.88 -7.99
N LEU A 51 -1.04 -20.80 -7.22
CA LEU A 51 -0.55 -22.12 -7.66
C LEU A 51 -1.49 -23.23 -7.16
#